data_AF-A0A077Z0U6-F1
#
_entry.id   AF-A0A077Z0U6-F1
#
_cell.length_a   1.000
_cell.length_b   1.000
_cell.length_c   1.000
_cell.angle_alpha   90.00
_cell.angle_beta   90.00
_cell.angle_gamma   90.00
#
_symmetry.space_group_name_H-M   'P 1'
#
loop_
_entity.id
_entity.type
_entity.pdbx_description
1 polymer ?
#
loop_
_entity_poly.entity_id
_entity_poly.type
_entity_poly.pdbx_seq_one_letter_code
_entity_poly.pdbx_strand_id
1 'polypeptide(L)'
;MLVASENEALAIMQAAQQFVQMGKYEKASKLFEHAFLMQPRHPDILTEYGLFTEKVRGDVVKANLMYCAALIYNPEHSLAIFHRGRTQPLVQEADAEMLRVLDHDQRRFLRIPRNNRALIRAMREAYFSHIYHTVAIEGNTMSLVQTRSLLETRLAIGGKSLIEHNEILGMDAALKYVNVSLVNRIGLLTVEDILEIHRRVYGFVDPVGAGHFRRHQVFVGDFEPTPEMAALIDWLNLDTTMRIHPVELAALLHYKFVVIHPFVDGNGRTARLLMNLVLMQAGFPPVIIRVEDRLKYYETLKIGNSGDIRPFIRFIAEATKRTLGEYLTEVDEDSSDGTLANSKHGRFVDDGRTILVN
;
A
#
# COMPACT_ATOMS: atom_id res chain seq x y z
N MET A 1 4.38 -4.62 -31.02
CA MET A 1 5.12 -3.35 -30.89
C MET A 1 6.37 -3.48 -31.72
N LEU A 2 6.53 -2.63 -32.74
CA LEU A 2 7.82 -2.47 -33.42
C LEU A 2 8.87 -2.21 -32.32
N VAL A 3 9.91 -3.05 -32.25
CA VAL A 3 11.05 -2.79 -31.37
C VAL A 3 11.68 -1.51 -31.91
N ALA A 4 11.35 -0.38 -31.29
CA ALA A 4 11.91 0.88 -31.70
C ALA A 4 13.42 0.83 -31.44
N SER A 5 14.21 1.26 -32.42
CA SER A 5 15.66 1.07 -32.33
C SER A 5 16.22 1.89 -31.16
N GLU A 6 17.17 1.31 -30.43
CA GLU A 6 17.89 1.99 -29.36
C GLU A 6 18.45 3.35 -29.82
N ASN A 7 19.00 3.39 -31.05
CA ASN A 7 19.50 4.60 -31.70
C ASN A 7 18.42 5.69 -31.85
N GLU A 8 17.19 5.32 -32.18
CA GLU A 8 16.08 6.27 -32.32
C GLU A 8 15.69 6.86 -30.96
N ALA A 9 15.61 6.03 -29.92
CA ALA A 9 15.33 6.49 -28.56
C ALA A 9 16.43 7.44 -28.03
N LEU A 10 17.70 7.12 -28.28
CA LEU A 10 18.84 7.97 -27.95
C LEU A 10 18.83 9.30 -28.72
N ALA A 11 18.48 9.30 -30.00
CA ALA A 11 18.32 10.52 -30.79
C ALA A 11 17.20 11.42 -30.25
N ILE A 12 16.08 10.83 -29.81
CA ILE A 12 14.97 11.55 -29.18
C ILE A 12 15.41 12.15 -27.83
N MET A 13 16.16 11.41 -27.01
CA MET A 13 16.72 11.91 -25.75
C MET A 13 17.67 13.10 -26.00
N GLN A 14 18.56 13.02 -26.99
CA GLN A 14 19.45 14.11 -27.37
C GLN A 14 18.68 15.36 -27.83
N ALA A 15 17.61 15.18 -28.61
CA ALA A 15 16.71 16.27 -28.97
C ALA A 15 16.05 16.89 -27.73
N ALA A 16 15.62 16.07 -26.77
CA ALA A 16 15.06 16.55 -25.50
C ALA A 16 16.05 17.45 -24.75
N GLN A 17 17.32 17.03 -24.63
CA GLN A 17 18.39 17.82 -24.02
C GLN A 17 18.60 19.17 -24.73
N GLN A 18 18.57 19.20 -26.06
CA GLN A 18 18.65 20.45 -26.82
C GLN A 18 17.47 21.38 -26.51
N PHE A 19 16.25 20.85 -26.39
CA PHE A 19 15.09 21.66 -26.00
C PHE A 19 15.22 22.20 -24.57
N VAL A 20 15.83 21.46 -23.63
CA VAL A 20 16.16 21.99 -22.29
C VAL A 20 17.11 23.17 -22.38
N GLN A 21 18.17 23.06 -23.18
CA GLN A 21 19.14 24.15 -23.39
C GLN A 21 18.50 25.39 -24.03
N MET A 22 17.47 25.20 -24.86
CA MET A 22 16.68 26.29 -25.45
C MET A 22 15.58 26.85 -24.51
N GLY A 23 15.48 26.38 -23.27
CA GLY A 23 14.42 26.79 -22.33
C GLY A 23 13.02 26.28 -22.68
N LYS A 24 12.90 25.32 -23.61
CA LYS A 24 11.63 24.78 -24.12
C LYS A 24 11.24 23.52 -23.34
N TYR A 25 11.00 23.68 -22.05
CA TYR A 25 10.80 22.57 -21.10
C TYR A 25 9.61 21.66 -21.42
N GLU A 26 8.50 22.21 -21.91
CA GLU A 26 7.32 21.42 -22.28
C GLU A 26 7.59 20.45 -23.44
N LYS A 27 8.39 20.89 -24.42
CA LYS A 27 8.83 20.05 -25.54
C LYS A 27 9.84 19.00 -25.08
N ALA A 28 10.81 19.40 -24.27
CA ALA A 28 11.78 18.48 -23.68
C ALA A 28 11.09 17.38 -22.87
N SER A 29 10.10 17.74 -22.05
CA SER A 29 9.30 16.81 -21.26
C SER A 29 8.68 15.69 -22.10
N LYS A 30 7.98 16.06 -23.19
CA LYS A 30 7.34 15.09 -24.09
C LYS A 30 8.33 14.17 -24.78
N LEU A 31 9.51 14.69 -25.13
CA LEU A 31 10.56 13.89 -25.78
C LEU A 31 11.25 12.95 -24.80
N PHE A 32 11.55 13.37 -23.58
CA PHE A 32 12.06 12.47 -22.54
C PHE A 32 11.08 11.34 -22.23
N GLU A 33 9.80 11.66 -22.09
CA GLU A 33 8.75 10.66 -21.90
C GLU A 33 8.67 9.69 -23.08
N HIS A 34 8.75 10.19 -24.32
CA HIS A 34 8.77 9.34 -25.50
C HIS A 34 10.00 8.41 -25.54
N ALA A 35 11.21 8.94 -25.31
CA ALA A 35 12.43 8.13 -25.24
C ALA A 35 12.34 7.04 -24.15
N PHE A 36 11.81 7.39 -22.97
CA PHE A 36 11.60 6.46 -21.87
C PHE A 36 10.57 5.37 -22.22
N LEU A 37 9.45 5.71 -22.87
CA LEU A 37 8.45 4.72 -23.29
C LEU A 37 9.00 3.75 -24.36
N MET A 38 9.91 4.21 -25.21
CA MET A 38 10.58 3.36 -26.20
C MET A 38 11.60 2.42 -25.57
N GLN A 39 12.40 2.91 -24.62
CA GLN A 39 13.49 2.18 -23.99
C GLN A 39 13.51 2.43 -22.46
N PRO A 40 12.55 1.86 -21.70
CA PRO A 40 12.35 2.17 -20.27
C PRO A 40 13.45 1.65 -19.35
N ARG A 41 14.34 0.79 -19.88
CA ARG A 41 15.44 0.16 -19.14
C ARG A 41 16.82 0.73 -19.51
N HIS A 42 16.87 1.76 -20.36
CA HIS A 42 18.15 2.30 -20.83
C HIS A 42 18.77 3.24 -19.78
N PRO A 43 20.00 2.97 -19.30
CA PRO A 43 20.63 3.77 -18.23
C PRO A 43 20.79 5.26 -18.56
N ASP A 44 21.24 5.60 -19.77
CA ASP A 44 21.39 7.01 -20.19
C ASP A 44 20.04 7.77 -20.20
N ILE A 45 19.00 7.18 -20.81
CA ILE A 45 17.67 7.78 -20.89
C ILE A 45 17.10 8.01 -19.49
N LEU A 46 17.21 7.02 -18.61
CA LEU A 46 16.79 7.15 -17.20
C LEU A 46 17.57 8.25 -16.48
N THR A 47 18.88 8.31 -16.66
CA THR A 47 19.74 9.28 -15.98
C THR A 47 19.46 10.70 -16.46
N GLU A 48 19.38 10.92 -17.77
CA GLU A 48 19.11 12.23 -18.36
C GLU A 48 17.68 12.71 -18.08
N TYR A 49 16.70 11.81 -18.11
CA TYR A 49 15.34 12.15 -17.71
C TYR A 49 15.26 12.46 -16.20
N GLY A 50 16.04 11.74 -15.37
CA GLY A 50 16.22 12.04 -13.95
C GLY A 50 16.76 13.46 -13.74
N LEU A 51 17.79 13.84 -14.49
CA LEU A 51 18.39 15.17 -14.45
C LEU A 51 17.40 16.27 -14.83
N PHE A 52 16.60 16.05 -15.88
CA PHE A 52 15.53 16.96 -16.27
C PHE A 52 14.47 17.08 -15.16
N THR A 53 14.04 15.96 -14.59
CA THR A 53 13.05 15.91 -13.51
C THR A 53 13.53 16.66 -12.28
N GLU A 54 14.80 16.50 -11.92
CA GLU A 54 15.41 17.19 -10.79
C GLU A 54 15.52 18.71 -11.03
N LYS A 55 16.15 19.12 -12.13
CA LYS A 55 16.52 20.52 -12.36
C LYS A 55 15.35 21.39 -12.82
N VAL A 56 14.42 20.82 -13.58
CA VAL A 56 13.32 21.57 -14.19
C VAL A 56 12.02 21.42 -13.40
N ARG A 57 11.74 20.22 -12.88
CA ARG A 57 10.50 19.97 -12.11
C ARG A 57 10.69 20.10 -10.60
N GLY A 58 11.92 20.15 -10.10
CA GLY A 58 12.21 20.20 -8.66
C GLY A 58 11.90 18.90 -7.92
N ASP A 59 11.61 17.81 -8.64
CA ASP A 59 11.18 16.54 -8.06
C ASP A 59 12.38 15.62 -7.81
N VAL A 60 13.08 15.89 -6.70
CA VAL A 60 14.30 15.17 -6.29
C VAL A 60 14.02 13.69 -6.01
N VAL A 61 12.84 13.36 -5.48
CA VAL A 61 12.45 11.98 -5.15
C VAL A 61 12.31 11.14 -6.42
N LYS A 62 11.57 11.66 -7.42
CA LYS A 62 11.42 10.98 -8.72
C LYS A 62 12.73 10.91 -9.48
N ALA A 63 13.55 11.96 -9.43
CA ALA A 63 14.88 11.93 -10.04
C ALA A 63 15.78 10.84 -9.41
N ASN A 64 15.82 10.76 -8.07
CA ASN A 64 16.58 9.71 -7.38
C ASN A 64 16.10 8.31 -7.75
N LEU A 65 14.79 8.11 -7.88
CA LEU A 65 14.22 6.84 -8.34
C LEU A 65 14.72 6.47 -9.74
N MET A 66 14.77 7.42 -10.67
CA MET A 66 15.31 7.19 -12.02
C MET A 66 16.81 6.84 -11.99
N TYR A 67 17.61 7.52 -11.15
CA TYR A 67 19.02 7.17 -10.99
C TYR A 67 19.20 5.76 -10.40
N CYS A 68 18.35 5.37 -9.45
CA CYS A 68 18.37 4.02 -8.89
C CYS A 68 17.97 2.97 -9.94
N ALA A 69 16.94 3.26 -10.74
CA ALA A 69 16.55 2.40 -11.87
C ALA A 69 17.69 2.24 -12.89
N ALA A 70 18.40 3.32 -13.23
CA ALA A 70 19.55 3.26 -14.12
C ALA A 70 20.65 2.32 -13.58
N LEU A 71 20.91 2.36 -12.26
CA LEU A 71 21.92 1.51 -11.61
C LEU A 71 21.48 0.05 -11.44
N ILE A 72 20.19 -0.25 -11.45
CA ILE A 72 19.69 -1.63 -11.52
C ILE A 72 20.08 -2.26 -12.87
N TYR A 73 20.02 -1.48 -13.96
CA TYR A 73 20.35 -1.98 -15.31
C TYR A 73 21.83 -1.86 -15.67
N ASN A 74 22.53 -0.85 -15.13
CA ASN A 74 23.98 -0.71 -15.26
C ASN A 74 24.59 -0.19 -13.94
N PRO A 75 25.05 -1.09 -13.05
CA PRO A 75 25.63 -0.72 -11.76
C PRO A 75 26.85 0.18 -11.82
N GLU A 76 27.57 0.20 -12.95
CA GLU A 76 28.80 0.99 -13.17
C GLU A 76 28.52 2.35 -13.86
N HIS A 77 27.25 2.71 -14.07
CA HIS A 77 26.86 3.94 -14.75
C HIS A 77 27.27 5.20 -13.97
N SER A 78 28.44 5.75 -14.29
CA SER A 78 29.13 6.80 -13.53
C SER A 78 28.26 8.03 -13.22
N LEU A 79 27.52 8.53 -14.21
CA LEU A 79 26.64 9.70 -14.06
C LEU A 79 25.48 9.41 -13.10
N ALA A 80 24.94 8.18 -13.15
CA ALA A 80 23.84 7.77 -12.25
C ALA A 80 24.35 7.59 -10.81
N ILE A 81 25.55 7.03 -10.63
CA ILE A 81 26.21 6.93 -9.31
C ILE A 81 26.37 8.31 -8.69
N PHE A 82 26.90 9.28 -9.46
CA PHE A 82 27.13 10.65 -9.00
C PHE A 82 25.82 11.33 -8.57
N HIS A 83 24.80 11.31 -9.44
CA HIS A 83 23.54 11.99 -9.15
C HIS A 83 22.73 11.29 -8.05
N ARG A 84 22.75 9.95 -7.98
CA ARG A 84 22.17 9.22 -6.85
C ARG A 84 22.84 9.61 -5.55
N GLY A 85 24.18 9.60 -5.48
CA GLY A 85 24.93 9.95 -4.27
C GLY A 85 24.59 11.35 -3.75
N ARG A 86 24.44 12.32 -4.66
CA ARG A 86 24.05 13.69 -4.30
C ARG A 86 22.60 13.83 -3.86
N THR A 87 21.67 13.11 -4.50
CA THR A 87 20.22 13.22 -4.20
C THR A 87 19.79 12.34 -3.02
N GLN A 88 20.54 11.29 -2.70
CA GLN A 88 20.22 10.35 -1.62
C GLN A 88 19.93 11.02 -0.27
N PRO A 89 20.78 11.91 0.29
CA PRO A 89 20.50 12.55 1.58
C PRO A 89 19.24 13.43 1.55
N LEU A 90 18.96 14.10 0.42
CA LEU A 90 17.76 14.92 0.25
C LEU A 90 16.49 14.06 0.26
N VAL A 91 16.55 12.88 -0.36
CA VAL A 91 15.45 11.92 -0.36
C VAL A 91 15.23 11.31 1.03
N GLN A 92 16.30 11.00 1.76
CA GLN A 92 16.21 10.52 3.13
C GLN A 92 15.54 11.53 4.06
N GLU A 93 15.87 12.82 3.92
CA GLU A 93 15.23 13.88 4.69
C GLU A 93 13.75 14.04 4.31
N ALA A 94 13.41 13.98 3.01
CA ALA A 94 12.02 14.04 2.55
C ALA A 94 11.18 12.85 3.07
N ASP A 95 11.75 11.65 3.06
CA ASP A 95 11.11 10.45 3.61
C ASP A 95 10.92 10.56 5.13
N ALA A 96 11.94 11.06 5.86
CA ALA A 96 11.86 11.28 7.31
C ALA A 96 10.78 12.31 7.67
N GLU A 97 10.69 13.43 6.93
CA GLU A 97 9.67 14.44 7.17
C GLU A 97 8.26 13.90 6.91
N MET A 98 8.08 13.09 5.85
CA MET A 98 6.80 12.43 5.60
C MET A 98 6.36 11.56 6.79
N LEU A 99 7.28 10.80 7.40
CA LEU A 99 6.98 10.00 8.59
C LEU A 99 6.69 10.87 9.82
N ARG A 100 7.40 11.99 10.02
CA ARG A 100 7.13 12.94 11.12
C ARG A 100 5.74 13.57 11.03
N VAL A 101 5.26 13.85 9.82
CA VAL A 101 3.88 14.33 9.59
C VAL A 101 2.88 13.26 10.00
N LEU A 102 3.12 11.99 9.66
CA LEU A 102 2.26 10.88 10.08
C LEU A 102 2.22 10.72 11.60
N ASP A 103 3.34 10.85 12.30
CA ASP A 103 3.38 10.85 13.77
C ASP A 103 2.58 11.99 14.39
N HIS A 104 2.58 13.16 13.76
CA HIS A 104 1.76 14.29 14.19
C HIS A 104 0.26 13.98 14.04
N ASP A 105 -0.15 13.52 12.87
CA ASP A 105 -1.56 13.20 12.57
C ASP A 105 -2.07 12.01 13.40
N GLN A 106 -1.23 11.00 13.63
CA GLN A 106 -1.52 9.88 14.51
C GLN A 106 -1.77 10.35 15.95
N ARG A 107 -0.93 11.23 16.49
CA ARG A 107 -1.15 11.81 17.83
C ARG A 107 -2.43 12.63 17.92
N ARG A 108 -2.81 13.33 16.84
CA ARG A 108 -4.12 14.01 16.78
C ARG A 108 -5.26 12.99 16.79
N PHE A 109 -5.16 11.94 15.98
CA PHE A 109 -6.16 10.88 15.89
C PHE A 109 -6.39 10.18 17.23
N LEU A 110 -5.30 9.82 17.93
CA LEU A 110 -5.34 9.17 19.25
C LEU A 110 -5.94 10.05 20.36
N ARG A 111 -5.97 11.37 20.19
CA ARG A 111 -6.57 12.32 21.14
C ARG A 111 -8.08 12.46 20.98
N ILE A 112 -8.67 11.96 19.89
CA ILE A 112 -10.11 12.04 19.68
C ILE A 112 -10.80 11.11 20.69
N PRO A 113 -11.78 11.60 21.48
CA PRO A 113 -12.53 10.76 22.40
C PRO A 113 -13.19 9.58 21.68
N ARG A 114 -13.03 8.35 22.18
CA ARG A 114 -13.60 7.13 21.55
C ARG A 114 -15.13 7.11 21.51
N ASN A 115 -15.79 7.95 22.30
CA ASN A 115 -17.25 8.15 22.27
C ASN A 115 -17.70 9.26 21.31
N ASN A 116 -16.78 9.89 20.57
CA ASN A 116 -17.11 10.88 19.54
C ASN A 116 -17.95 10.22 18.43
N ARG A 117 -19.11 10.80 18.13
CA ARG A 117 -20.09 10.21 17.19
C ARG A 117 -19.58 10.20 15.74
N ALA A 118 -18.89 11.25 15.31
CA ALA A 118 -18.28 11.32 13.99
C ALA A 118 -17.18 10.26 13.83
N LEU A 119 -16.32 10.10 14.85
CA LEU A 119 -15.31 9.04 14.85
C LEU A 119 -15.95 7.65 14.74
N ILE A 120 -16.95 7.35 15.57
CA ILE A 120 -17.67 6.07 15.53
C ILE A 120 -18.27 5.81 14.14
N ARG A 121 -18.90 6.82 13.54
CA ARG A 121 -19.45 6.74 12.18
C ARG A 121 -18.36 6.45 11.16
N ALA A 122 -17.27 7.22 11.17
CA ALA A 122 -16.14 7.06 10.27
C ALA A 122 -15.50 5.66 10.40
N MET A 123 -15.35 5.14 11.62
CA MET A 123 -14.80 3.79 11.85
C MET A 123 -15.70 2.69 11.27
N ARG A 124 -17.03 2.83 11.39
CA ARG A 124 -17.98 1.89 10.79
C ARG A 124 -17.96 1.94 9.26
N GLU A 125 -17.94 3.14 8.68
CA GLU A 125 -17.86 3.33 7.22
C GLU A 125 -16.55 2.79 6.65
N ALA A 126 -15.43 3.04 7.34
CA ALA A 126 -14.11 2.53 6.98
C ALA A 126 -14.04 0.99 7.04
N TYR A 127 -14.76 0.33 7.95
CA TYR A 127 -14.83 -1.13 8.02
C TYR A 127 -15.36 -1.74 6.70
N PHE A 128 -16.50 -1.21 6.21
CA PHE A 128 -17.06 -1.65 4.93
C PHE A 128 -16.18 -1.26 3.74
N SER A 129 -15.61 -0.05 3.78
CA SER A 129 -14.71 0.45 2.74
C SER A 129 -13.44 -0.38 2.60
N HIS A 130 -12.84 -0.79 3.71
CA HIS A 130 -11.66 -1.67 3.74
C HIS A 130 -11.94 -2.99 3.03
N ILE A 131 -13.06 -3.66 3.39
CA ILE A 131 -13.45 -4.94 2.78
C ILE A 131 -13.73 -4.76 1.29
N TYR A 132 -14.44 -3.71 0.87
CA TYR A 132 -14.70 -3.43 -0.53
C TYR A 132 -13.40 -3.26 -1.33
N HIS A 133 -12.51 -2.36 -0.90
CA HIS A 133 -11.30 -2.06 -1.65
C HIS A 133 -10.33 -3.25 -1.69
N THR A 134 -10.18 -3.98 -0.58
CA THR A 134 -9.25 -5.12 -0.54
C THR A 134 -9.68 -6.28 -1.44
N VAL A 135 -10.98 -6.57 -1.59
CA VAL A 135 -11.43 -7.61 -2.54
C VAL A 135 -11.46 -7.09 -3.98
N ALA A 136 -11.79 -5.81 -4.18
CA ALA A 136 -11.85 -5.22 -5.52
C ALA A 136 -10.46 -5.12 -6.19
N ILE A 137 -9.39 -4.91 -5.40
CA ILE A 137 -8.00 -5.00 -5.89
C ILE A 137 -7.69 -6.38 -6.49
N GLU A 138 -8.25 -7.45 -5.94
CA GLU A 138 -8.07 -8.82 -6.45
C GLU A 138 -9.03 -9.17 -7.60
N GLY A 139 -9.91 -8.25 -8.00
CA GLY A 139 -10.82 -8.40 -9.15
C GLY A 139 -12.27 -8.71 -8.80
N ASN A 140 -12.64 -8.70 -7.53
CA ASN A 140 -14.06 -8.79 -7.13
C ASN A 140 -14.86 -7.59 -7.67
N THR A 141 -16.02 -7.87 -8.26
CA THR A 141 -16.81 -6.89 -9.01
C THR A 141 -17.98 -6.30 -8.22
N MET A 142 -18.16 -6.66 -6.95
CA MET A 142 -19.21 -6.07 -6.11
C MET A 142 -18.93 -4.59 -5.83
N SER A 143 -19.97 -3.77 -5.88
CA SER A 143 -19.86 -2.36 -5.47
C SER A 143 -19.76 -2.23 -3.95
N LEU A 144 -19.35 -1.05 -3.46
CA LEU A 144 -19.35 -0.75 -2.03
C LEU A 144 -20.74 -0.93 -1.39
N VAL A 145 -21.81 -0.52 -2.10
CA VAL A 145 -23.19 -0.68 -1.62
C VAL A 145 -23.61 -2.14 -1.55
N GLN A 146 -23.22 -2.95 -2.54
CA GLN A 146 -23.48 -4.40 -2.54
C GLN A 146 -22.70 -5.10 -1.42
N THR A 147 -21.42 -4.74 -1.24
CA THR A 147 -20.56 -5.25 -0.16
C THR A 147 -21.17 -4.94 1.21
N ARG A 148 -21.61 -3.69 1.43
CA ARG A 148 -22.29 -3.29 2.66
C ARG A 148 -23.58 -4.08 2.87
N SER A 149 -24.44 -4.14 1.86
CA SER A 149 -25.72 -4.85 1.94
C SER A 149 -25.52 -6.33 2.28
N LEU A 150 -24.57 -7.01 1.63
CA LEU A 150 -24.20 -8.39 1.94
C LEU A 150 -23.74 -8.54 3.39
N LEU A 151 -22.86 -7.64 3.85
CA LEU A 151 -22.33 -7.72 5.20
C LEU A 151 -23.41 -7.46 6.25
N GLU A 152 -24.28 -6.48 6.06
CA GLU A 152 -25.34 -6.11 7.01
C GLU A 152 -26.48 -7.13 7.05
N THR A 153 -27.00 -7.53 5.88
CA THR A 153 -28.20 -8.38 5.77
C THR A 153 -27.91 -9.88 5.73
N ARG A 154 -26.68 -10.25 5.37
CA ARG A 154 -26.28 -11.64 5.03
C ARG A 154 -27.08 -12.27 3.89
N LEU A 155 -27.79 -11.46 3.10
CA LEU A 155 -28.52 -11.91 1.92
C LEU A 155 -27.64 -11.83 0.67
N ALA A 156 -27.80 -12.80 -0.23
CA ALA A 156 -27.08 -12.83 -1.49
C ALA A 156 -27.55 -11.71 -2.44
N ILE A 157 -26.61 -11.15 -3.19
CA ILE A 157 -26.81 -10.15 -4.22
C ILE A 157 -27.03 -10.85 -5.57
N GLY A 158 -28.20 -10.63 -6.16
CA GLY A 158 -28.56 -11.21 -7.46
C GLY A 158 -27.57 -10.85 -8.57
N GLY A 159 -27.23 -11.83 -9.40
CA GLY A 159 -26.34 -11.64 -10.57
C GLY A 159 -24.84 -11.59 -10.26
N LYS A 160 -24.42 -11.83 -9.01
CA LYS A 160 -23.01 -11.91 -8.59
C LYS A 160 -22.59 -13.34 -8.28
N SER A 161 -21.30 -13.64 -8.43
CA SER A 161 -20.76 -14.99 -8.18
C SER A 161 -20.78 -15.32 -6.69
N LEU A 162 -21.08 -16.58 -6.33
CA LEU A 162 -20.96 -17.05 -4.94
C LEU A 162 -19.52 -16.92 -4.42
N ILE A 163 -18.51 -17.06 -5.29
CA ILE A 163 -17.11 -16.85 -4.92
C ILE A 163 -16.93 -15.41 -4.43
N GLU A 164 -17.43 -14.41 -5.16
CA GLU A 164 -17.31 -13.01 -4.77
C GLU A 164 -18.00 -12.70 -3.42
N HIS A 165 -19.13 -13.36 -3.13
CA HIS A 165 -19.77 -13.27 -1.82
C HIS A 165 -18.88 -13.84 -0.72
N ASN A 166 -18.35 -15.03 -0.97
CA ASN A 166 -17.53 -15.77 -0.01
C ASN A 166 -16.21 -15.05 0.29
N GLU A 167 -15.62 -14.36 -0.68
CA GLU A 167 -14.46 -13.50 -0.45
C GLU A 167 -14.76 -12.34 0.51
N ILE A 168 -15.91 -11.67 0.35
CA ILE A 168 -16.34 -10.57 1.22
C ILE A 168 -16.62 -11.10 2.64
N LEU A 169 -17.31 -12.24 2.75
CA LEU A 169 -17.59 -12.87 4.04
C LEU A 169 -16.30 -13.34 4.74
N GLY A 170 -15.34 -13.88 3.98
CA GLY A 170 -14.03 -14.27 4.50
C GLY A 170 -13.22 -13.08 4.99
N MET A 171 -13.23 -11.97 4.27
CA MET A 171 -12.61 -10.73 4.71
C MET A 171 -13.26 -10.15 5.97
N ASP A 172 -14.60 -10.17 6.09
CA ASP A 172 -15.31 -9.77 7.32
C ASP A 172 -14.92 -10.65 8.51
N ALA A 173 -14.86 -11.96 8.31
CA ALA A 173 -14.44 -12.89 9.37
C ALA A 173 -12.99 -12.64 9.80
N ALA A 174 -12.09 -12.42 8.84
CA ALA A 174 -10.67 -12.19 9.09
C ALA A 174 -10.43 -10.85 9.81
N LEU A 175 -11.07 -9.77 9.37
CA LEU A 175 -10.93 -8.45 9.98
C LEU A 175 -11.48 -8.42 11.42
N LYS A 176 -12.63 -9.09 11.68
CA LYS A 176 -13.12 -9.31 13.04
C LYS A 176 -12.13 -10.02 13.93
N TYR A 177 -11.52 -11.10 13.42
CA TYR A 177 -10.52 -11.85 14.17
C TYR A 177 -9.30 -11.00 14.51
N VAL A 178 -8.79 -10.23 13.54
CA VAL A 178 -7.69 -9.27 13.77
C VAL A 178 -8.06 -8.28 14.88
N ASN A 179 -9.20 -7.60 14.75
CA ASN A 179 -9.66 -6.58 15.71
C ASN A 179 -9.83 -7.14 17.14
N VAL A 180 -10.46 -8.31 17.27
CA VAL A 180 -10.82 -8.86 18.58
C VAL A 180 -9.67 -9.62 19.23
N SER A 181 -8.87 -10.35 18.44
CA SER A 181 -7.93 -11.35 18.96
C SER A 181 -6.46 -10.96 18.86
N LEU A 182 -6.09 -10.07 17.95
CA LEU A 182 -4.68 -9.79 17.64
C LEU A 182 -4.25 -8.35 17.94
N VAL A 183 -5.09 -7.35 17.67
CA VAL A 183 -4.73 -5.92 17.81
C VAL A 183 -4.30 -5.57 19.24
N ASN A 184 -4.96 -6.15 20.25
CA ASN A 184 -4.66 -5.88 21.67
C ASN A 184 -3.87 -7.00 22.35
N ARG A 185 -3.44 -8.00 21.59
CA ARG A 185 -2.72 -9.14 22.16
C ARG A 185 -1.29 -8.74 22.49
N ILE A 186 -0.89 -8.96 23.74
CA ILE A 186 0.49 -8.83 24.16
C ILE A 186 1.26 -10.06 23.64
N GLY A 187 2.38 -9.82 22.98
CA GLY A 187 3.27 -10.87 22.49
C GLY A 187 3.58 -10.74 21.00
N LEU A 188 4.39 -11.67 20.51
CA LEU A 188 4.87 -11.68 19.13
C LEU A 188 3.80 -12.23 18.18
N LEU A 189 3.87 -11.81 16.90
CA LEU A 189 3.10 -12.45 15.84
C LEU A 189 3.75 -13.81 15.51
N THR A 190 2.96 -14.87 15.43
CA THR A 190 3.45 -16.22 15.12
C THR A 190 3.00 -16.69 13.75
N VAL A 191 3.55 -17.80 13.28
CA VAL A 191 3.10 -18.44 12.04
C VAL A 191 1.62 -18.85 12.14
N GLU A 192 1.20 -19.36 13.28
CA GLU A 192 -0.16 -19.80 13.54
C GLU A 192 -1.16 -18.67 13.38
N ASP A 193 -0.82 -17.44 13.80
CA ASP A 193 -1.69 -16.27 13.60
C ASP A 193 -1.89 -15.97 12.11
N ILE A 194 -0.83 -16.06 11.32
CA ILE A 194 -0.89 -15.84 9.88
C ILE A 194 -1.74 -16.92 9.21
N LEU A 195 -1.58 -18.19 9.62
CA LEU A 195 -2.42 -19.29 9.15
C LEU A 195 -3.89 -19.07 9.52
N GLU A 196 -4.17 -18.53 10.71
CA GLU A 196 -5.53 -18.32 11.23
C GLU A 196 -6.22 -17.10 10.60
N ILE A 197 -5.47 -16.05 10.27
CA ILE A 197 -5.93 -14.95 9.39
C ILE A 197 -6.29 -15.53 8.02
N HIS A 198 -5.36 -16.24 7.39
CA HIS A 198 -5.56 -16.78 6.05
C HIS A 198 -6.72 -17.79 5.99
N ARG A 199 -6.89 -18.61 7.04
CA ARG A 199 -8.03 -19.52 7.20
C ARG A 199 -9.36 -18.80 7.08
N ARG A 200 -9.50 -17.61 7.64
CA ARG A 200 -10.73 -16.80 7.54
C ARG A 200 -10.84 -16.12 6.18
N VAL A 201 -9.74 -15.53 5.69
CA VAL A 201 -9.70 -14.84 4.39
C VAL A 201 -10.22 -15.74 3.27
N TYR A 202 -9.77 -17.00 3.26
CA TYR A 202 -10.00 -17.90 2.12
C TYR A 202 -10.95 -19.07 2.43
N GLY A 203 -11.32 -19.29 3.70
CA GLY A 203 -12.08 -20.46 4.14
C GLY A 203 -13.49 -20.60 3.57
N PHE A 204 -14.14 -19.49 3.21
CA PHE A 204 -15.44 -19.54 2.53
C PHE A 204 -15.30 -19.87 1.03
N VAL A 205 -14.14 -19.63 0.43
CA VAL A 205 -13.88 -19.90 -1.00
C VAL A 205 -13.35 -21.32 -1.18
N ASP A 206 -12.32 -21.68 -0.42
CA ASP A 206 -11.70 -23.01 -0.42
C ASP A 206 -11.36 -23.43 1.02
N PRO A 207 -12.29 -24.12 1.71
CA PRO A 207 -12.07 -24.58 3.08
C PRO A 207 -10.95 -25.62 3.22
N VAL A 208 -10.53 -26.27 2.12
CA VAL A 208 -9.46 -27.28 2.12
C VAL A 208 -8.09 -26.60 2.11
N GLY A 209 -7.88 -25.66 1.20
CA GLY A 209 -6.63 -24.90 1.09
C GLY A 209 -6.46 -23.82 2.16
N ALA A 210 -7.56 -23.31 2.72
CA ALA A 210 -7.52 -22.22 3.69
C ALA A 210 -6.69 -22.58 4.94
N GLY A 211 -5.77 -21.67 5.28
CA GLY A 211 -4.83 -21.83 6.40
C GLY A 211 -3.80 -22.95 6.26
N HIS A 212 -3.48 -23.36 5.03
CA HIS A 212 -2.39 -24.30 4.73
C HIS A 212 -1.45 -23.71 3.67
N PHE A 213 -0.15 -23.87 3.86
CA PHE A 213 0.83 -23.44 2.84
C PHE A 213 0.66 -24.22 1.54
N ARG A 214 0.97 -23.55 0.42
CA ARG A 214 0.98 -24.17 -0.90
C ARG A 214 2.02 -25.29 -0.95
N ARG A 215 1.70 -26.37 -1.65
CA ARG A 215 2.59 -27.52 -1.88
C ARG A 215 3.22 -27.54 -3.27
N HIS A 216 2.83 -26.61 -4.13
CA HIS A 216 3.26 -26.54 -5.52
C HIS A 216 3.75 -25.13 -5.84
N GLN A 217 4.65 -25.04 -6.83
CA GLN A 217 5.18 -23.76 -7.28
C GLN A 217 4.14 -22.98 -8.07
N VAL A 218 4.09 -21.66 -7.84
CA VAL A 218 3.19 -20.72 -8.52
C VAL A 218 4.00 -19.53 -9.01
N PHE A 219 3.52 -18.84 -10.05
CA PHE A 219 4.13 -17.61 -10.56
C PHE A 219 3.21 -16.42 -10.28
N VAL A 220 3.78 -15.29 -9.88
CA VAL A 220 3.06 -14.04 -9.62
C VAL A 220 3.57 -12.99 -10.61
N GLY A 221 2.95 -12.94 -11.79
CA GLY A 221 3.55 -12.24 -12.92
C GLY A 221 4.88 -12.89 -13.31
N ASP A 222 5.97 -12.11 -13.35
CA ASP A 222 7.32 -12.57 -13.68
C ASP A 222 8.12 -13.09 -12.47
N PHE A 223 7.50 -13.17 -11.29
CA PHE A 223 8.18 -13.43 -10.02
C PHE A 223 7.92 -14.85 -9.49
N GLU A 224 8.99 -15.52 -9.03
CA GLU A 224 8.99 -16.89 -8.47
C GLU A 224 9.14 -16.86 -6.93
N PRO A 225 8.10 -17.16 -6.14
CA PRO A 225 8.13 -17.05 -4.68
C PRO A 225 8.89 -18.18 -3.96
N THR A 226 9.57 -17.86 -2.84
CA THR A 226 10.21 -18.83 -1.93
C THR A 226 9.47 -18.91 -0.59
N PRO A 227 8.95 -20.08 -0.15
CA PRO A 227 8.16 -20.20 1.08
C PRO A 227 9.03 -20.14 2.36
N GLU A 228 9.54 -18.96 2.69
CA GLU A 228 10.43 -18.70 3.84
C GLU A 228 9.72 -18.07 5.05
N MET A 229 8.56 -18.63 5.44
CA MET A 229 7.75 -18.06 6.53
C MET A 229 8.45 -17.99 7.88
N ALA A 230 9.33 -18.95 8.20
CA ALA A 230 10.11 -18.93 9.44
C ALA A 230 11.04 -17.71 9.48
N ALA A 231 11.76 -17.44 8.39
CA ALA A 231 12.66 -16.29 8.29
C ALA A 231 11.91 -14.95 8.38
N LEU A 232 10.67 -14.88 7.85
CA LEU A 232 9.82 -13.71 8.00
C LEU A 232 9.46 -13.43 9.47
N ILE A 233 9.04 -14.47 10.20
CA ILE A 233 8.67 -14.35 11.61
C ILE A 233 9.89 -14.02 12.47
N ASP A 234 11.02 -14.68 12.22
CA ASP A 234 12.28 -14.38 12.90
C ASP A 234 12.69 -12.92 12.68
N TRP A 235 12.65 -12.44 11.43
CA TRP A 235 12.93 -11.05 11.09
C TRP A 235 11.98 -10.08 11.80
N LEU A 236 10.68 -10.37 11.81
CA LEU A 236 9.67 -9.51 12.44
C LEU A 236 9.92 -9.33 13.94
N ASN A 237 10.48 -10.36 14.58
CA ASN A 237 10.71 -10.41 16.01
C ASN A 237 12.13 -9.98 16.44
N LEU A 238 12.97 -9.47 15.53
CA LEU A 238 14.28 -8.90 15.89
C LEU A 238 14.13 -7.55 16.59
N ASP A 239 14.98 -7.28 17.58
CA ASP A 239 15.05 -5.98 18.27
C ASP A 239 15.32 -4.80 17.32
N THR A 240 16.07 -5.04 16.23
CA THR A 240 16.33 -4.03 15.20
C THR A 240 15.07 -3.68 14.43
N THR A 241 14.20 -4.65 14.17
CA THR A 241 12.93 -4.47 13.47
C THR A 241 11.96 -3.64 14.33
N MET A 242 11.98 -3.81 15.65
CA MET A 242 11.17 -3.01 16.59
C MET A 242 11.55 -1.52 16.62
N ARG A 243 12.69 -1.12 16.05
CA ARG A 243 13.12 0.28 15.93
C ARG A 243 12.72 0.93 14.61
N ILE A 244 12.21 0.15 13.66
CA ILE A 244 11.72 0.66 12.37
C ILE A 244 10.42 1.43 12.63
N HIS A 245 10.23 2.57 11.95
CA HIS A 245 8.99 3.33 12.06
C HIS A 245 7.78 2.43 11.69
N PRO A 246 6.65 2.45 12.44
CA PRO A 246 5.57 1.49 12.24
C PRO A 246 5.01 1.40 10.81
N VAL A 247 4.91 2.53 10.11
CA VAL A 247 4.45 2.59 8.71
C VAL A 247 5.44 1.91 7.76
N GLU A 248 6.75 2.08 8.00
CA GLU A 248 7.78 1.41 7.21
C GLU A 248 7.80 -0.10 7.53
N LEU A 249 7.68 -0.47 8.81
CA LEU A 249 7.59 -1.87 9.22
C LEU A 249 6.39 -2.57 8.57
N ALA A 250 5.22 -1.94 8.58
CA ALA A 250 4.01 -2.47 7.96
C ALA A 250 4.17 -2.67 6.44
N ALA A 251 4.79 -1.71 5.75
CA ALA A 251 5.10 -1.82 4.32
C ALA A 251 6.12 -2.93 4.04
N LEU A 252 7.18 -3.05 4.84
CA LEU A 252 8.18 -4.11 4.69
C LEU A 252 7.58 -5.50 4.96
N LEU A 253 6.75 -5.65 5.99
CA LEU A 253 6.06 -6.90 6.29
C LEU A 253 5.12 -7.30 5.14
N HIS A 254 4.32 -6.35 4.65
CA HIS A 254 3.45 -6.57 3.49
C HIS A 254 4.26 -7.07 2.30
N TYR A 255 5.30 -6.34 1.91
CA TYR A 255 6.13 -6.68 0.76
C TYR A 255 6.76 -8.06 0.91
N LYS A 256 7.46 -8.31 2.02
CA LYS A 256 8.13 -9.60 2.27
C LYS A 256 7.13 -10.77 2.23
N PHE A 257 5.94 -10.60 2.79
CA PHE A 257 4.91 -11.63 2.77
C PHE A 257 4.39 -11.92 1.34
N VAL A 258 4.14 -10.87 0.53
CA VAL A 258 3.72 -11.04 -0.87
C VAL A 258 4.80 -11.71 -1.72
N VAL A 259 6.07 -11.40 -1.46
CA VAL A 259 7.25 -12.02 -2.08
C VAL A 259 7.38 -13.49 -1.69
N ILE A 260 7.11 -13.86 -0.45
CA ILE A 260 7.12 -15.28 -0.03
C ILE A 260 5.97 -16.05 -0.70
N HIS A 261 4.81 -15.39 -0.85
CA HIS A 261 3.59 -15.94 -1.45
C HIS A 261 3.24 -17.36 -0.95
N PRO A 262 3.04 -17.52 0.37
CA PRO A 262 3.03 -18.85 1.00
C PRO A 262 1.76 -19.67 0.72
N PHE A 263 0.68 -19.07 0.22
CA PHE A 263 -0.60 -19.71 -0.02
C PHE A 263 -0.92 -19.84 -1.51
N VAL A 264 -1.90 -20.69 -1.87
CA VAL A 264 -2.34 -20.86 -3.27
C VAL A 264 -3.05 -19.60 -3.80
N ASP A 265 -3.87 -18.97 -2.96
CA ASP A 265 -4.53 -17.69 -3.18
C ASP A 265 -4.72 -17.02 -1.80
N GLY A 266 -5.23 -15.81 -1.72
CA GLY A 266 -5.45 -15.06 -0.48
C GLY A 266 -4.21 -14.31 -0.01
N ASN A 267 -3.07 -14.40 -0.72
CA ASN A 267 -1.81 -13.77 -0.33
C ASN A 267 -1.92 -12.24 -0.24
N GLY A 268 -2.43 -11.57 -1.28
CA GLY A 268 -2.59 -10.10 -1.28
C GLY A 268 -3.51 -9.59 -0.17
N ARG A 269 -4.65 -10.26 0.02
CA ARG A 269 -5.62 -9.98 1.08
C ARG A 269 -5.03 -10.16 2.48
N THR A 270 -4.30 -11.26 2.69
CA THR A 270 -3.62 -11.55 3.96
C THR A 270 -2.51 -10.54 4.21
N ALA A 271 -1.71 -10.17 3.20
CA ALA A 271 -0.66 -9.16 3.32
C ALA A 271 -1.20 -7.80 3.80
N ARG A 272 -2.33 -7.35 3.23
CA ARG A 272 -3.00 -6.10 3.62
C ARG A 272 -3.57 -6.15 5.04
N LEU A 273 -4.03 -7.32 5.50
CA LEU A 273 -4.44 -7.50 6.90
C LEU A 273 -3.25 -7.50 7.85
N LEU A 274 -2.12 -8.13 7.50
CA LEU A 274 -0.90 -8.10 8.29
C LEU A 274 -0.32 -6.69 8.41
N MET A 275 -0.31 -5.94 7.31
CA MET A 275 0.03 -4.52 7.28
C MET A 275 -0.83 -3.74 8.28
N ASN A 276 -2.16 -3.90 8.23
CA ASN A 276 -3.06 -3.20 9.12
C ASN A 276 -2.96 -3.66 10.56
N LEU A 277 -2.66 -4.93 10.83
CA LEU A 277 -2.41 -5.41 12.20
C LEU A 277 -1.24 -4.64 12.83
N VAL A 278 -0.10 -4.52 12.14
CA VAL A 278 1.07 -3.76 12.63
C VAL A 278 0.71 -2.29 12.86
N LEU A 279 0.03 -1.67 11.90
CA LEU A 279 -0.39 -0.27 12.01
C LEU A 279 -1.33 -0.04 13.20
N MET A 280 -2.34 -0.91 13.38
CA MET A 280 -3.31 -0.82 14.46
C MET A 280 -2.68 -1.06 15.84
N GLN A 281 -1.76 -2.03 15.93
CA GLN A 281 -0.96 -2.25 17.15
C GLN A 281 -0.12 -1.02 17.50
N ALA A 282 0.34 -0.27 16.50
CA ALA A 282 1.06 0.98 16.68
C ALA A 282 0.16 2.21 16.91
N GLY A 283 -1.17 2.08 16.94
CA GLY A 283 -2.11 3.19 17.18
C GLY A 283 -2.53 3.97 15.93
N PHE A 284 -2.24 3.46 14.72
CA PHE A 284 -2.79 4.00 13.48
C PHE A 284 -4.17 3.38 13.19
N PRO A 285 -5.09 4.09 12.52
CA PRO A 285 -6.26 3.44 11.94
C PRO A 285 -5.85 2.46 10.83
N PRO A 286 -6.66 1.44 10.53
CA PRO A 286 -6.40 0.52 9.42
C PRO A 286 -6.41 1.29 8.11
N VAL A 287 -5.34 1.13 7.36
CA VAL A 287 -5.10 1.86 6.12
C VAL A 287 -5.84 1.18 4.97
N ILE A 288 -6.44 2.01 4.12
CA ILE A 288 -7.17 1.57 2.94
C ILE A 288 -6.32 1.86 1.69
N ILE A 289 -5.78 0.80 1.10
CA ILE A 289 -5.30 0.84 -0.29
C ILE A 289 -6.54 0.84 -1.18
N ARG A 290 -6.80 1.95 -1.86
CA ARG A 290 -7.98 2.15 -2.69
C ARG A 290 -7.86 1.34 -3.99
N VAL A 291 -8.99 0.90 -4.55
CA VAL A 291 -8.99 0.09 -5.79
C VAL A 291 -8.56 0.91 -6.99
N GLU A 292 -8.80 2.22 -6.95
CA GLU A 292 -8.34 3.20 -7.92
C GLU A 292 -6.80 3.27 -7.98
N ASP A 293 -6.12 2.96 -6.85
CA ASP A 293 -4.67 2.93 -6.75
C ASP A 293 -4.06 1.58 -7.21
N ARG A 294 -4.86 0.62 -7.70
CA ARG A 294 -4.43 -0.76 -8.02
C ARG A 294 -3.19 -0.81 -8.91
N LEU A 295 -3.13 0.01 -9.97
CA LEU A 295 -1.99 0.04 -10.88
C LEU A 295 -0.73 0.54 -10.17
N LYS A 296 -0.83 1.65 -9.42
CA LYS A 296 0.28 2.21 -8.63
C LYS A 296 0.77 1.23 -7.55
N TYR A 297 -0.15 0.51 -6.91
CA TYR A 297 0.15 -0.53 -5.94
C TYR A 297 1.01 -1.65 -6.54
N TYR A 298 0.62 -2.22 -7.69
CA TYR A 298 1.43 -3.27 -8.33
C TYR A 298 2.75 -2.74 -8.93
N GLU A 299 2.76 -1.51 -9.45
CA GLU A 299 3.98 -0.88 -9.96
C GLU A 299 5.04 -0.72 -8.87
N THR A 300 4.64 -0.22 -7.70
CA THR A 300 5.55 -0.04 -6.56
C THR A 300 6.08 -1.37 -6.01
N LEU A 301 5.27 -2.44 -5.99
CA LEU A 301 5.73 -3.79 -5.69
C LEU A 301 6.75 -4.31 -6.72
N LYS A 302 6.51 -4.06 -8.01
CA LYS A 302 7.43 -4.46 -9.10
C LYS A 302 8.79 -3.75 -9.00
N ILE A 303 8.79 -2.47 -8.63
CA ILE A 303 10.03 -1.72 -8.35
C ILE A 303 10.75 -2.30 -7.12
N GLY A 304 10.00 -2.65 -6.08
CA GLY A 304 10.52 -3.38 -4.91
C GLY A 304 11.27 -4.66 -5.30
N ASN A 305 10.65 -5.49 -6.15
CA ASN A 305 11.26 -6.72 -6.68
C ASN A 305 12.53 -6.46 -7.50
N SER A 306 12.70 -5.26 -8.04
CA SER A 306 13.90 -4.84 -8.78
C SER A 306 15.02 -4.32 -7.87
N GLY A 307 14.77 -4.19 -6.56
CA GLY A 307 15.77 -3.85 -5.55
C GLY A 307 15.53 -2.54 -4.79
N ASP A 308 14.51 -1.75 -5.14
CA ASP A 308 14.19 -0.51 -4.43
C ASP A 308 12.77 -0.52 -3.85
N ILE A 309 12.66 -0.78 -2.55
CA ILE A 309 11.36 -0.87 -1.87
C ILE A 309 10.80 0.49 -1.44
N ARG A 310 11.58 1.58 -1.51
CA ARG A 310 11.18 2.91 -1.01
C ARG A 310 9.91 3.44 -1.68
N PRO A 311 9.67 3.27 -3.00
CA PRO A 311 8.41 3.67 -3.62
C PRO A 311 7.18 2.98 -3.00
N PHE A 312 7.31 1.71 -2.59
CA PHE A 312 6.23 0.99 -1.90
C PHE A 312 6.02 1.52 -0.47
N ILE A 313 7.10 1.80 0.27
CA ILE A 313 7.02 2.42 1.60
C ILE A 313 6.31 3.78 1.51
N ARG A 314 6.70 4.63 0.55
CA ARG A 314 6.03 5.92 0.30
C ARG A 314 4.57 5.76 -0.08
N PHE A 315 4.24 4.78 -0.91
CA PHE A 315 2.85 4.49 -1.27
C PHE A 315 1.99 4.14 -0.04
N ILE A 316 2.51 3.30 0.87
CA ILE A 316 1.81 2.99 2.13
C ILE A 316 1.75 4.22 3.05
N ALA A 317 2.80 5.04 3.12
CA ALA A 317 2.79 6.28 3.87
C ALA A 317 1.77 7.30 3.35
N GLU A 318 1.64 7.45 2.03
CA GLU A 318 0.61 8.28 1.39
C GLU A 318 -0.80 7.76 1.68
N ALA A 319 -1.01 6.44 1.60
CA ALA A 319 -2.29 5.82 1.96
C ALA A 319 -2.62 6.04 3.44
N THR A 320 -1.62 5.95 4.33
CA THR A 320 -1.74 6.21 5.77
C THR A 320 -2.13 7.66 6.03
N LYS A 321 -1.44 8.61 5.38
CA LYS A 321 -1.73 10.05 5.48
C LYS A 321 -3.16 10.35 5.07
N ARG A 322 -3.62 9.76 3.96
CA ARG A 322 -4.97 9.92 3.45
C ARG A 322 -6.01 9.41 4.45
N THR A 323 -5.83 8.19 4.97
CA THR A 323 -6.74 7.59 5.95
C THR A 323 -6.80 8.41 7.24
N LEU A 324 -5.65 8.83 7.79
CA LEU A 324 -5.63 9.72 8.95
C LEU A 324 -6.37 11.04 8.67
N GLY A 325 -6.10 11.66 7.52
CA GLY A 325 -6.78 12.87 7.09
C GLY A 325 -8.30 12.72 7.01
N GLU A 326 -8.81 11.61 6.47
CA GLU A 326 -10.24 11.32 6.42
C GLU A 326 -10.86 11.29 7.82
N TYR A 327 -10.25 10.58 8.79
CA TYR A 327 -10.75 10.54 10.17
C TYR A 327 -10.70 11.91 10.86
N LEU A 328 -9.62 12.67 10.65
CA LEU A 328 -9.44 13.99 11.26
C LEU A 328 -10.44 15.01 10.70
N THR A 329 -10.63 15.04 9.38
CA THR A 329 -11.59 15.93 8.72
C THR A 329 -13.03 15.67 9.17
N GLU A 330 -13.47 14.40 9.23
CA GLU A 330 -14.82 14.04 9.67
C GLU A 330 -15.12 14.53 11.11
N VAL A 331 -14.11 14.51 11.99
CA VAL A 331 -14.26 14.98 13.37
C VAL A 331 -14.17 16.50 13.49
N ASP A 332 -13.32 17.14 12.70
CA ASP A 332 -13.20 18.61 12.64
C ASP A 332 -14.50 19.24 12.07
N GLU A 333 -15.12 18.63 11.05
CA GLU A 333 -16.40 19.07 10.45
C GLU A 333 -17.59 18.92 11.42
N ASP A 334 -17.75 17.77 12.09
CA ASP A 334 -18.82 17.57 13.10
C ASP A 334 -18.71 18.55 14.28
N SER A 335 -17.48 18.91 14.65
CA SER A 335 -17.22 19.90 15.70
C SER A 335 -17.65 21.32 15.27
N SER A 336 -17.56 21.65 13.99
CA SER A 336 -18.01 22.95 13.46
C SER A 336 -19.54 23.05 13.33
N ASP A 337 -20.20 21.97 12.94
CA ASP A 337 -21.68 21.90 12.80
C ASP A 337 -22.40 21.72 14.16
N GLY A 338 -21.71 21.18 15.17
CA GLY A 338 -22.23 20.88 16.51
C GLY A 338 -22.73 22.09 17.32
N THR A 339 -22.57 23.32 16.83
CA THR A 339 -23.14 24.51 17.47
C THR A 339 -24.67 24.61 17.30
N LEU A 340 -25.31 23.75 16.49
CA LEU A 340 -26.73 23.89 16.11
C LEU A 340 -27.65 22.67 16.31
N ALA A 341 -27.19 21.52 16.82
CA ALA A 341 -28.03 20.32 16.90
C ALA A 341 -28.01 19.59 18.26
N ASN A 342 -28.91 20.01 19.14
CA ASN A 342 -29.32 19.24 20.31
C ASN A 342 -30.39 18.20 19.92
N SER A 343 -30.26 16.99 20.45
CA SER A 343 -31.24 15.86 20.45
C SER A 343 -31.22 14.86 19.27
N LYS A 344 -30.66 13.67 19.54
CA LYS A 344 -31.36 12.36 19.51
C LYS A 344 -30.37 11.28 19.98
N HIS A 345 -30.61 10.74 21.16
CA HIS A 345 -29.83 9.67 21.78
C HIS A 345 -30.20 8.33 21.12
N GLY A 346 -29.26 7.70 20.43
CA GLY A 346 -29.30 6.28 20.06
C GLY A 346 -28.13 5.57 20.72
N ARG A 347 -28.37 4.50 21.48
CA ARG A 347 -27.30 3.65 22.02
C ARG A 347 -26.53 3.03 20.86
N PHE A 348 -25.23 3.29 20.80
CA PHE A 348 -24.32 2.52 19.96
C PHE A 348 -24.21 1.10 20.55
N VAL A 349 -24.44 0.09 19.71
CA VAL A 349 -24.20 -1.32 20.04
C VAL A 349 -23.17 -1.81 19.04
N ASP A 350 -21.96 -2.13 19.53
CA ASP A 350 -20.89 -2.68 18.71
C ASP A 350 -21.24 -4.13 18.32
N ASP A 351 -21.53 -4.36 17.04
CA ASP A 351 -21.81 -5.69 16.49
C ASP A 351 -20.52 -6.41 16.00
N GLY A 352 -19.36 -5.90 16.43
CA GLY A 352 -18.04 -6.34 15.99
C GLY A 352 -17.67 -5.85 14.60
N ARG A 353 -18.47 -4.98 13.96
CA ARG A 353 -18.13 -4.30 12.69
C ARG A 353 -17.65 -2.87 12.93
N THR A 354 -16.89 -2.69 14.00
CA THR A 354 -16.19 -1.45 14.30
C THR A 354 -14.70 -1.77 14.28
N ILE A 355 -13.93 -0.98 13.55
CA ILE A 355 -12.47 -0.99 13.68
C ILE A 355 -12.17 -0.60 15.13
N LEU A 356 -11.36 -1.38 15.85
CA LEU A 356 -10.84 -0.99 17.15
C LEU A 356 -9.46 -0.39 16.94
N VAL A 357 -9.27 0.88 17.28
CA VAL A 357 -7.93 1.48 17.37
C VAL A 357 -7.71 1.82 18.84
N ASN A 358 -6.57 1.41 19.39
CA ASN A 358 -6.18 1.74 20.77
C ASN A 358 -6.09 3.24 20.96
#